data_AF-A0A922NEN1-F1
#
_entry.id   AF-A0A922NEN1-F1
#
_cell.length_a   1.000
_cell.length_b   1.000
_cell.length_c   1.000
_cell.angle_alpha   90.00
_cell.angle_beta   90.00
_cell.angle_gamma   90.00
#
_symmetry.space_group_name_H-M   'P 1'
#
loop_
_entity.id
_entity.type
_entity.pdbx_description
1 polymer ?
#
loop_
_entity_poly.entity_id
_entity_poly.type
_entity_poly.pdbx_seq_one_letter_code
_entity_poly.pdbx_strand_id
1 'polypeptide(L)'
;MPGFISCPAEHRRYEARKLRSSVHHLSVQYKLLQHENEGLKEALQHKKKHKKKGKALDLQQRQEYHGGSVFWSPRKIREARAREVVRERDKIEEKLQKAQAKKQREEVQLQRQVKLEEKRVERQRLKEIRELERAEKAAERARKVEAQHQKKATQQAQQRKRKASRAPSSKNKRQKRAMEDRARDRVASPPSPPELLSVSSVSPELSGLTELTS
;
A
#
# COMPACT_ATOMS: atom_id res chain seq x y z
N MET A 1 23.11 69.98 55.20
CA MET A 1 23.01 68.64 55.79
C MET A 1 23.96 67.71 55.06
N PRO A 2 25.20 67.54 55.53
CA PRO A 2 26.17 66.67 54.85
C PRO A 2 25.74 65.21 54.99
N GLY A 3 25.63 64.52 53.85
CA GLY A 3 25.17 63.15 53.76
C GLY A 3 26.10 62.17 54.48
N PHE A 4 25.49 61.16 55.09
CA PHE A 4 26.16 60.05 55.76
C PHE A 4 26.90 59.20 54.71
N ILE A 5 28.14 59.56 54.38
CA ILE A 5 28.98 58.75 53.48
C ILE A 5 29.44 57.53 54.28
N SER A 6 28.71 56.43 54.12
CA SER A 6 29.13 55.11 54.61
C SER A 6 30.53 54.78 54.10
N CYS A 7 31.46 54.45 55.01
CA CYS A 7 32.80 54.02 54.64
C CYS A 7 32.75 52.84 53.66
N PRO A 8 33.44 52.89 52.50
CA PRO A 8 33.36 51.88 51.44
C PRO A 8 33.86 50.47 51.87
N ALA A 9 34.52 50.35 53.01
CA ALA A 9 34.90 49.07 53.62
C ALA A 9 33.71 48.36 54.29
N GLU A 10 32.84 49.10 54.99
CA GLU A 10 31.68 48.51 55.70
C GLU A 10 30.57 48.10 54.73
N HIS A 11 30.37 48.87 53.66
CA HIS A 11 29.45 48.49 52.59
C HIS A 11 29.87 47.16 51.93
N ARG A 12 31.16 46.98 51.62
CA ARG A 12 31.70 45.72 51.09
C ARG A 12 31.51 44.54 52.06
N ARG A 13 31.69 44.75 53.37
CA ARG A 13 31.45 43.73 54.39
C ARG A 13 29.98 43.34 54.50
N TYR A 14 29.07 44.31 54.37
CA TYR A 14 27.64 44.06 54.35
C TYR A 14 27.22 43.24 53.12
N GLU A 15 27.63 43.64 51.91
CA GLU A 15 27.33 42.89 50.69
C GLU A 15 27.90 41.47 50.72
N ALA A 16 29.12 41.28 51.24
CA ALA A 16 29.71 39.95 51.40
C ALA A 16 28.96 39.08 52.43
N ARG A 17 28.37 39.66 53.48
CA ARG A 17 27.51 38.93 54.43
C ARG A 17 26.18 38.55 53.80
N LYS A 18 25.55 39.48 53.06
CA LYS A 18 24.31 39.27 52.33
C LYS A 18 24.45 38.18 51.26
N LEU A 19 25.58 38.16 50.56
CA LEU A 19 25.90 37.11 49.60
C LEU A 19 26.12 35.76 50.29
N ARG A 20 26.83 35.74 51.43
CA ARG A 20 27.01 34.51 52.21
C ARG A 20 25.69 33.94 52.73
N SER A 21 24.80 34.78 53.24
CA SER A 21 23.49 34.33 53.71
C SER A 21 22.61 33.83 52.57
N SER A 22 22.61 34.50 51.41
CA SER A 22 21.83 34.04 50.24
C SER A 22 22.36 32.73 49.68
N VAL A 23 23.69 32.56 49.57
CA VAL A 23 24.31 31.30 49.13
C VAL A 23 24.01 30.17 50.13
N HIS A 24 24.11 30.43 51.44
CA HIS A 24 23.77 29.44 52.45
C HIS A 24 22.29 29.04 52.37
N HIS A 25 21.39 30.01 52.23
CA HIS A 25 19.96 29.76 52.06
C HIS A 25 19.68 28.89 50.84
N LEU A 26 20.26 29.23 49.68
CA LEU A 26 20.11 28.43 48.45
C LEU A 26 20.68 27.01 48.61
N SER A 27 21.80 26.85 49.31
CA SER A 27 22.38 25.53 49.58
C SER A 27 21.46 24.65 50.42
N VAL A 28 20.83 25.24 51.46
CA VAL A 28 19.86 24.53 52.30
C VAL A 28 18.61 24.15 51.49
N GLN A 29 18.07 25.09 50.71
CA GLN A 29 16.90 24.84 49.84
C GLN A 29 17.19 23.72 48.83
N TYR A 30 18.36 23.72 48.22
CA TYR A 30 18.77 22.68 47.28
C TYR A 30 18.83 21.30 47.96
N LYS A 31 19.44 21.21 49.15
CA LYS A 31 19.50 19.95 49.91
C LYS A 31 18.12 19.44 50.30
N LEU A 32 17.23 20.33 50.76
CA LEU A 32 15.85 19.96 51.09
C LEU A 32 15.13 19.40 49.87
N LEU A 33 15.25 20.08 48.72
CA LEU A 33 14.66 19.64 47.47
C LEU A 33 15.25 18.30 46.97
N GLN A 34 16.54 18.04 47.20
CA GLN A 34 17.14 16.74 46.88
C GLN A 34 16.51 15.63 47.71
N HIS A 35 16.41 15.80 49.02
CA HIS A 35 15.78 14.81 49.90
C HIS A 35 14.29 14.60 49.60
N GLU A 36 13.56 15.66 49.24
CA GLU A 36 12.17 15.53 48.77
C GLU A 36 12.09 14.69 47.49
N ASN A 37 12.96 14.96 46.51
CA ASN A 37 13.01 14.18 45.28
C ASN A 37 13.39 12.71 45.52
N GLU A 38 14.33 12.45 46.42
CA GLU A 38 14.70 11.10 46.86
C GLU A 38 13.52 10.40 47.52
N GLY A 39 12.86 11.04 48.49
CA GLY A 39 11.68 10.51 49.17
C GLY A 39 10.51 10.24 48.21
N LEU A 40 10.29 11.10 47.21
CA LEU A 40 9.28 10.87 46.17
C LEU A 40 9.64 9.68 45.27
N LYS A 41 10.92 9.52 44.89
CA LYS A 41 11.39 8.36 44.12
C LYS A 41 11.19 7.07 44.91
N GLU A 42 11.55 7.05 46.19
CA GLU A 42 11.34 5.91 47.07
C GLU A 42 9.86 5.58 47.25
N ALA A 43 9.04 6.57 47.58
CA ALA A 43 7.59 6.40 47.70
C ALA A 43 6.98 5.82 46.40
N LEU A 44 7.46 6.28 45.24
CA LEU A 44 7.06 5.76 43.95
C LEU A 44 7.53 4.31 43.74
N GLN A 45 8.75 3.96 44.13
CA GLN A 45 9.23 2.58 44.10
C GLN A 45 8.40 1.67 45.02
N HIS A 46 8.11 2.10 46.24
CA HIS A 46 7.24 1.39 47.18
C HIS A 46 5.83 1.20 46.61
N LYS A 47 5.23 2.25 46.05
CA LYS A 47 3.93 2.16 45.35
C LYS A 47 3.98 1.19 44.17
N LYS A 48 5.04 1.20 43.37
CA LYS A 48 5.24 0.23 42.28
C LYS A 48 5.35 -1.20 42.82
N LYS A 49 6.09 -1.43 43.91
CA LYS A 49 6.19 -2.72 44.59
C LYS A 49 4.82 -3.18 45.12
N HIS A 50 4.06 -2.30 45.78
CA HIS A 50 2.70 -2.60 46.25
C HIS A 50 1.69 -2.87 45.12
N LYS A 51 1.83 -2.19 43.97
CA LYS A 51 0.99 -2.44 42.78
C LYS A 51 1.30 -3.77 42.11
N LYS A 52 2.51 -4.32 42.27
CA LYS A 52 2.86 -5.68 41.84
C LYS A 52 2.22 -6.68 42.80
N LYS A 53 0.89 -6.80 42.75
CA LYS A 53 0.21 -7.98 43.30
C LYS A 53 0.81 -9.19 42.59
N GLY A 54 1.27 -10.17 43.37
CA GLY A 54 1.82 -11.41 42.81
C GLY A 54 0.79 -12.01 41.86
N LYS A 55 1.19 -12.35 40.63
CA LYS A 55 0.35 -13.17 39.75
C LYS A 55 0.10 -14.48 40.49
N ALA A 56 -1.16 -14.90 40.57
CA ALA A 56 -1.48 -16.20 41.14
C ALA A 56 -0.83 -17.28 40.27
N LEU A 57 -0.01 -18.12 40.90
CA LEU A 57 0.54 -19.29 40.20
C LEU A 57 -0.62 -20.20 39.84
N ASP A 58 -0.67 -20.60 38.57
CA ASP A 58 -1.67 -21.52 38.06
C ASP A 58 -1.39 -22.95 38.55
N LEU A 59 -1.84 -23.23 39.77
CA LEU A 59 -1.75 -24.53 40.42
C LEU A 59 -2.97 -25.35 40.00
N GLN A 60 -2.78 -26.26 39.04
CA GLN A 60 -3.85 -27.15 38.57
C GLN A 60 -4.37 -28.02 39.73
N GLN A 61 -5.59 -27.75 40.17
CA GLN A 61 -6.33 -28.55 41.16
C GLN A 61 -7.05 -29.70 40.45
N ARG A 62 -7.04 -30.89 41.07
CA ARG A 62 -7.89 -32.01 40.62
C ARG A 62 -9.35 -31.67 40.90
N GLN A 63 -10.22 -31.92 39.91
CA GLN A 63 -11.66 -31.60 39.99
C GLN A 63 -12.40 -32.37 41.10
N GLU A 64 -11.81 -33.42 41.67
CA GLU A 64 -12.48 -34.27 42.66
C GLU A 64 -12.56 -33.66 44.08
N TYR A 65 -11.78 -32.61 44.36
CA TYR A 65 -11.66 -32.06 45.73
C TYR A 65 -12.15 -30.62 45.77
N HIS A 66 -13.35 -30.38 46.30
CA HIS A 66 -14.02 -29.06 46.29
C HIS A 66 -14.32 -28.48 47.68
N GLY A 67 -13.82 -29.11 48.76
CA GLY A 67 -14.08 -28.66 50.13
C GLY A 67 -12.80 -28.42 50.93
N GLY A 68 -12.32 -27.17 50.98
CA GLY A 68 -11.31 -26.74 51.96
C GLY A 68 -10.14 -25.91 51.39
N SER A 69 -9.29 -25.40 52.30
CA SER A 69 -8.02 -24.76 51.96
C SER A 69 -7.04 -25.79 51.42
N VAL A 70 -6.57 -25.60 50.19
CA VAL A 70 -5.60 -26.51 49.55
C VAL A 70 -4.19 -26.11 49.93
N PHE A 71 -3.55 -26.92 50.78
CA PHE A 71 -2.12 -26.79 51.07
C PHE A 71 -1.30 -27.39 49.91
N TRP A 72 -0.54 -26.54 49.23
CA TRP A 72 0.30 -26.96 48.11
C TRP A 72 1.68 -27.39 48.59
N SER A 73 2.13 -28.56 48.14
CA SER A 73 3.51 -28.97 48.36
C SER A 73 4.48 -28.06 47.59
N PRO A 74 5.68 -27.76 48.12
CA PRO A 74 6.68 -26.94 47.44
C PRO A 74 7.03 -27.40 46.02
N ARG A 75 6.93 -28.71 45.77
CA ARG A 75 7.10 -29.32 44.45
C ARG A 75 6.08 -28.80 43.43
N LYS A 76 4.79 -28.70 43.79
CA LYS A 76 3.73 -28.18 42.92
C LYS A 76 3.93 -26.72 42.55
N ILE A 77 4.43 -25.93 43.49
CA ILE A 77 4.78 -24.52 43.27
C ILE A 77 5.90 -24.40 42.23
N ARG A 78 6.93 -25.26 42.30
CA ARG A 78 8.02 -25.28 41.29
C ARG A 78 7.51 -25.70 39.91
N GLU A 79 6.66 -26.72 39.84
CA GLU A 79 6.04 -27.18 38.58
C GLU A 79 5.20 -26.08 37.92
N ALA A 80 4.38 -25.33 38.68
CA ALA A 80 3.60 -24.22 38.17
C ALA A 80 4.47 -23.09 37.60
N ARG A 81 5.55 -22.72 38.32
CA ARG A 81 6.53 -21.73 37.84
C ARG A 81 7.21 -22.17 36.56
N ALA A 82 7.63 -23.44 36.47
CA ALA A 82 8.25 -23.97 35.26
C ALA A 82 7.33 -23.86 34.05
N ARG A 83 6.04 -24.17 34.22
CA ARG A 83 5.02 -24.04 33.17
C ARG A 83 4.79 -22.59 32.74
N GLU A 84 4.78 -21.65 33.68
CA GLU A 84 4.66 -20.23 33.33
C GLU A 84 5.82 -19.74 32.47
N VAL A 85 7.05 -20.12 32.80
CA VAL A 85 8.23 -19.78 32.00
C VAL A 85 8.11 -20.33 30.59
N VAL A 86 7.65 -21.58 30.44
CA VAL A 86 7.40 -22.17 29.11
C VAL A 86 6.33 -21.38 28.36
N ARG A 87 5.16 -21.13 28.97
CA ARG A 87 4.09 -20.33 28.34
C ARG A 87 4.53 -18.93 27.94
N GLU A 88 5.39 -18.28 28.73
CA GLU A 88 5.93 -16.96 28.39
C GLU A 88 6.89 -17.03 27.20
N ARG A 89 7.75 -18.05 27.13
CA ARG A 89 8.61 -18.30 25.97
C ARG A 89 7.79 -18.58 24.71
N ASP A 90 6.82 -19.48 24.78
CA ASP A 90 5.96 -19.81 23.64
C ASP A 90 5.22 -18.56 23.12
N LYS A 91 4.71 -17.71 24.02
CA LYS A 91 4.08 -16.43 23.63
C LYS A 91 5.04 -15.47 22.95
N ILE A 92 6.31 -15.43 23.37
CA ILE A 92 7.33 -14.58 22.75
C ILE A 92 7.68 -15.13 21.37
N GLU A 93 7.89 -16.44 21.26
CA GLU A 93 8.17 -17.14 20.01
C GLU A 93 7.02 -17.00 19.01
N GLU A 94 5.77 -17.18 19.43
CA GLU A 94 4.58 -17.01 18.59
C GLU A 94 4.48 -15.57 18.06
N LYS A 95 4.76 -14.56 18.91
CA LYS A 95 4.79 -13.16 18.46
C LYS A 95 5.89 -12.91 17.43
N LEU A 96 7.07 -13.50 17.65
CA LEU A 96 8.20 -13.40 16.72
C LEU A 96 7.85 -14.07 15.37
N GLN A 97 7.27 -15.27 15.40
CA GLN A 97 6.81 -15.97 14.21
C GLN A 97 5.72 -15.19 13.46
N LYS A 98 4.73 -14.63 14.17
CA LYS A 98 3.70 -13.77 13.55
C LYS A 98 4.31 -12.54 12.88
N ALA A 99 5.31 -11.92 13.50
CA ALA A 99 6.02 -10.79 12.91
C ALA A 99 6.80 -11.20 11.64
N GLN A 100 7.50 -12.34 11.68
CA GLN A 100 8.20 -12.88 10.51
C GLN A 100 7.24 -13.23 9.37
N ALA A 101 6.14 -13.92 9.68
CA ALA A 101 5.12 -14.27 8.70
C ALA A 101 4.49 -13.03 8.05
N LYS A 102 4.30 -11.95 8.82
CA LYS A 102 3.81 -10.68 8.27
C LYS A 102 4.80 -10.09 7.26
N LYS A 103 6.10 -10.06 7.60
CA LYS A 103 7.15 -9.58 6.68
C LYS A 103 7.21 -10.40 5.39
N GLN A 104 7.19 -11.73 5.50
CA GLN A 104 7.18 -12.62 4.35
C GLN A 104 5.94 -12.39 3.46
N ARG A 105 4.77 -12.17 4.05
CA ARG A 105 3.55 -11.84 3.28
C ARG A 105 3.69 -10.54 2.52
N GLU A 106 4.25 -9.50 3.13
CA GLU A 106 4.52 -8.21 2.49
C GLU A 106 5.50 -8.37 1.33
N GLU A 107 6.59 -9.10 1.53
CA GLU A 107 7.58 -9.41 0.48
C GLU A 107 6.95 -10.15 -0.71
N VAL A 108 6.15 -11.18 -0.45
CA VAL A 108 5.45 -11.94 -1.50
C VAL A 108 4.43 -11.06 -2.23
N GLN A 109 3.74 -10.17 -1.53
CA GLN A 109 2.82 -9.22 -2.16
C GLN A 109 3.55 -8.25 -3.08
N LEU A 110 4.68 -7.69 -2.65
CA LEU A 110 5.51 -6.82 -3.47
C LEU A 110 6.03 -7.55 -4.71
N GLN A 111 6.55 -8.77 -4.54
CA GLN A 111 6.98 -9.60 -5.67
C GLN A 111 5.85 -9.87 -6.67
N ARG A 112 4.63 -10.09 -6.17
CA ARG A 112 3.46 -10.30 -7.03
C ARG A 112 3.10 -9.04 -7.80
N GLN A 113 3.19 -7.86 -7.18
CA GLN A 113 2.94 -6.58 -7.85
C GLN A 113 3.96 -6.34 -8.97
N VAL A 114 5.25 -6.50 -8.67
CA VAL A 114 6.33 -6.36 -9.66
C VAL A 114 6.10 -7.31 -10.85
N LYS A 115 5.82 -8.60 -10.60
CA LYS A 115 5.53 -9.56 -11.67
C LYS A 115 4.29 -9.20 -12.50
N LEU A 116 3.28 -8.57 -11.90
CA LEU A 116 2.10 -8.10 -12.63
C LEU A 116 2.42 -6.89 -13.51
N GLU A 117 3.21 -5.95 -13.01
CA GLU A 117 3.67 -4.78 -13.76
C GLU A 117 4.56 -5.20 -14.94
N GLU A 118 5.55 -6.07 -14.71
CA GLU A 118 6.40 -6.63 -15.76
C GLU A 118 5.57 -7.26 -16.88
N LYS A 119 4.57 -8.08 -16.54
CA LYS A 119 3.65 -8.68 -17.52
C LYS A 119 2.82 -7.63 -18.28
N ARG A 120 2.43 -6.52 -17.64
CA ARG A 120 1.71 -5.44 -18.32
C ARG A 120 2.61 -4.71 -19.30
N VAL A 121 3.84 -4.40 -18.88
CA VAL A 121 4.85 -3.76 -19.73
C VAL A 121 5.23 -4.65 -20.91
N GLU A 122 5.43 -5.95 -20.68
CA GLU A 122 5.73 -6.91 -21.75
C GLU A 122 4.59 -6.99 -22.78
N ARG A 123 3.33 -6.99 -22.33
CA ARG A 123 2.17 -6.93 -23.23
C ARG A 123 2.12 -5.63 -24.04
N GLN A 124 2.46 -4.50 -23.44
CA GLN A 124 2.53 -3.22 -24.15
C GLN A 124 3.64 -3.22 -25.19
N ARG A 125 4.85 -3.64 -24.83
CA ARG A 125 5.98 -3.79 -25.76
C ARG A 125 5.63 -4.71 -26.93
N LEU A 126 4.98 -5.84 -26.67
CA LEU A 126 4.55 -6.76 -27.73
C LEU A 126 3.48 -6.12 -28.65
N LYS A 127 2.59 -5.28 -28.11
CA LYS A 127 1.62 -4.53 -28.92
C LYS A 127 2.32 -3.49 -29.79
N GLU A 128 3.23 -2.71 -29.22
CA GLU A 128 4.01 -1.70 -29.94
C GLU A 128 4.82 -2.34 -31.07
N ILE A 129 5.50 -3.45 -30.82
CA ILE A 129 6.24 -4.20 -31.85
C ILE A 129 5.30 -4.64 -32.99
N ARG A 130 4.11 -5.16 -32.65
CA ARG A 130 3.11 -5.56 -33.65
C ARG A 130 2.56 -4.37 -34.45
N GLU A 131 2.40 -3.22 -33.82
CA GLU A 131 1.94 -2.00 -34.49
C GLU A 131 3.01 -1.42 -35.41
N LEU A 132 4.26 -1.39 -34.97
CA LEU A 132 5.41 -0.97 -35.78
C LEU A 132 5.58 -1.88 -36.99
N GLU A 133 5.51 -3.20 -36.81
CA GLU A 133 5.58 -4.15 -37.94
C GLU A 133 4.43 -3.95 -38.94
N ARG A 134 3.22 -3.70 -38.46
CA ARG A 134 2.06 -3.39 -39.32
C ARG A 134 2.23 -2.06 -40.04
N ALA A 135 2.73 -1.04 -39.36
CA ALA A 135 2.98 0.29 -39.92
C ALA A 135 4.08 0.24 -41.00
N GLU A 136 5.16 -0.50 -40.75
CA GLU A 136 6.23 -0.71 -41.72
C GLU A 136 5.73 -1.43 -42.96
N LYS A 137 4.98 -2.54 -42.79
CA LYS A 137 4.36 -3.26 -43.92
C LYS A 137 3.38 -2.37 -44.69
N ALA A 138 2.61 -1.53 -44.01
CA ALA A 138 1.70 -0.58 -44.67
C ALA A 138 2.47 0.50 -45.44
N ALA A 139 3.55 1.05 -44.86
CA ALA A 139 4.41 2.02 -45.52
C ALA A 139 5.13 1.43 -46.73
N GLU A 140 5.59 0.18 -46.65
CA GLU A 140 6.20 -0.53 -47.78
C GLU A 140 5.20 -0.71 -48.94
N ARG A 141 3.96 -1.09 -48.63
CA ARG A 141 2.88 -1.19 -49.62
C ARG A 141 2.56 0.17 -50.25
N ALA A 142 2.46 1.22 -49.45
CA ALA A 142 2.21 2.58 -49.94
C ALA A 142 3.33 3.02 -50.89
N ARG A 143 4.60 2.83 -50.53
CA ARG A 143 5.76 3.12 -51.39
C ARG A 143 5.72 2.37 -52.73
N LYS A 144 5.33 1.09 -52.72
CA LYS A 144 5.17 0.29 -53.95
C LYS A 144 4.07 0.87 -54.85
N VAL A 145 2.94 1.23 -54.26
CA VAL A 145 1.80 1.83 -54.98
C VAL A 145 2.20 3.18 -55.57
N GLU A 146 2.81 4.07 -54.79
CA GLU A 146 3.32 5.37 -55.25
C GLU A 146 4.32 5.21 -56.39
N ALA A 147 5.29 4.30 -56.26
CA ALA A 147 6.25 4.03 -57.34
C ALA A 147 5.56 3.55 -58.63
N GLN A 148 4.50 2.72 -58.52
CA GLN A 148 3.70 2.33 -59.68
C GLN A 148 2.92 3.52 -60.27
N HIS A 149 2.31 4.37 -59.45
CA HIS A 149 1.61 5.58 -59.91
C HIS A 149 2.56 6.55 -60.60
N GLN A 150 3.76 6.77 -60.06
CA GLN A 150 4.80 7.59 -60.68
C GLN A 150 5.24 7.02 -62.04
N LYS A 151 5.45 5.70 -62.14
CA LYS A 151 5.75 5.03 -63.42
C LYS A 151 4.61 5.20 -64.44
N LYS A 152 3.36 5.02 -64.02
CA LYS A 152 2.19 5.22 -64.88
C LYS A 152 2.05 6.68 -65.32
N ALA A 153 2.28 7.64 -64.42
CA ALA A 153 2.21 9.07 -64.72
C ALA A 153 3.32 9.51 -65.70
N THR A 154 4.56 9.04 -65.51
CA THR A 154 5.66 9.34 -66.44
C THR A 154 5.41 8.76 -67.83
N GLN A 155 4.92 7.51 -67.92
CA GLN A 155 4.52 6.90 -69.20
C GLN A 155 3.38 7.69 -69.87
N GLN A 156 2.34 8.08 -69.13
CA GLN A 156 1.23 8.86 -69.66
C GLN A 156 1.69 10.26 -70.15
N ALA A 157 2.60 10.91 -69.44
CA ALA A 157 3.20 12.19 -69.84
C ALA A 157 4.02 12.05 -71.14
N GLN A 158 4.81 10.98 -71.28
CA GLN A 158 5.53 10.69 -72.53
C GLN A 158 4.57 10.43 -73.70
N GLN A 159 3.50 9.67 -73.48
CA GLN A 159 2.47 9.44 -74.51
C GLN A 159 1.74 10.72 -74.90
N ARG A 160 1.44 11.62 -73.95
CA ARG A 160 0.84 12.93 -74.22
C ARG A 160 1.77 13.82 -75.05
N LYS A 161 3.08 13.83 -74.80
CA LYS A 161 4.04 14.57 -75.65
C LYS A 161 4.06 14.04 -77.10
N ARG A 162 3.94 12.72 -77.30
CA ARG A 162 3.81 12.09 -78.64
C ARG A 162 2.48 12.34 -79.34
N LYS A 163 1.42 12.68 -78.60
CA LYS A 163 0.07 12.94 -79.14
C LYS A 163 -0.22 14.44 -79.30
N ALA A 164 0.43 15.31 -78.53
CA ALA A 164 0.35 16.76 -78.68
C ALA A 164 1.01 17.27 -79.98
N SER A 165 1.91 16.49 -80.57
CA SER A 165 2.49 16.77 -81.90
C SER A 165 1.63 16.25 -83.06
N ARG A 166 0.45 15.67 -82.80
CA ARG A 166 -0.43 15.11 -83.83
C ARG A 166 -1.82 15.72 -83.69
N ALA A 167 -2.20 16.57 -84.65
CA ALA A 167 -3.46 17.31 -84.64
C ALA A 167 -4.68 16.38 -84.48
N PRO A 168 -5.68 16.72 -83.64
CA PRO A 168 -6.85 15.89 -83.46
C PRO A 168 -7.77 16.01 -84.69
N SER A 169 -8.11 14.90 -85.33
CA SER A 169 -9.18 14.87 -86.32
C SER A 169 -10.54 14.78 -85.61
N SER A 170 -11.43 15.68 -85.99
CA SER A 170 -12.77 15.83 -85.45
C SER A 170 -13.70 14.71 -85.91
N LYS A 171 -14.26 13.92 -84.99
CA LYS A 171 -15.45 13.10 -85.28
C LYS A 171 -16.45 13.08 -84.11
N ASN A 172 -17.50 13.85 -84.33
CA ASN A 172 -18.93 13.61 -84.08
C ASN A 172 -19.38 13.01 -82.73
N LYS A 173 -19.96 13.93 -81.96
CA LYS A 173 -20.89 13.79 -80.86
C LYS A 173 -22.08 12.91 -81.24
N ARG A 174 -22.29 11.82 -80.52
CA ARG A 174 -23.50 11.00 -80.58
C ARG A 174 -24.06 10.86 -79.18
N GLN A 175 -25.12 11.62 -78.92
CA GLN A 175 -25.94 11.54 -77.71
C GLN A 175 -26.54 10.13 -77.58
N LYS A 176 -26.47 9.54 -76.38
CA LYS A 176 -27.31 8.42 -75.99
C LYS A 176 -27.96 8.73 -74.64
N ARG A 177 -29.20 8.28 -74.55
CA ARG A 177 -30.30 8.76 -73.71
C ARG A 177 -30.16 8.25 -72.28
N ALA A 178 -30.67 9.05 -71.34
CA ALA A 178 -30.92 8.63 -69.96
C ALA A 178 -31.96 7.50 -69.95
N MET A 179 -31.63 6.42 -69.25
CA MET A 179 -32.61 5.47 -68.73
C MET A 179 -32.44 5.49 -67.21
N GLU A 180 -33.44 6.03 -66.53
CA GLU A 180 -33.68 5.83 -65.11
C GLU A 180 -34.27 4.42 -64.93
N ASP A 181 -33.57 3.57 -64.17
CA ASP A 181 -34.14 2.33 -63.63
C ASP A 181 -34.26 2.44 -62.10
N ARG A 182 -35.46 2.88 -61.70
CA ARG A 182 -36.38 2.20 -60.77
C ARG A 182 -35.79 1.40 -59.60
N ALA A 183 -36.01 1.97 -58.42
CA ALA A 183 -36.40 1.35 -57.14
C ALA A 183 -36.18 -0.17 -56.95
N ARG A 184 -35.34 -0.52 -55.97
CA ARG A 184 -35.52 -1.73 -55.15
C ARG A 184 -35.69 -1.32 -53.70
N ASP A 185 -36.93 -1.35 -53.25
CA ASP A 185 -37.29 -1.59 -51.86
C ASP A 185 -36.67 -2.91 -51.40
N ARG A 186 -35.87 -2.86 -50.33
CA ARG A 186 -35.66 -3.97 -49.40
C ARG A 186 -35.96 -3.46 -48.01
N VAL A 187 -37.22 -3.61 -47.63
CA VAL A 187 -37.66 -3.70 -46.23
C VAL A 187 -37.13 -5.03 -45.69
N ALA A 188 -36.22 -4.98 -44.70
CA ALA A 188 -36.00 -6.06 -43.74
C ALA A 188 -35.24 -5.54 -42.50
N SER A 189 -35.99 -5.36 -41.41
CA SER A 189 -35.63 -5.33 -39.98
C SER A 189 -34.71 -4.24 -39.41
N PRO A 190 -35.24 -3.35 -38.54
CA PRO A 190 -34.46 -2.75 -37.45
C PRO A 190 -34.19 -3.77 -36.31
N PRO A 191 -33.09 -3.62 -35.56
CA PRO A 191 -32.73 -4.52 -34.45
C PRO A 191 -33.66 -4.34 -33.25
N SER A 192 -34.08 -5.48 -32.67
CA SER A 192 -34.94 -5.55 -31.47
C SER A 192 -34.27 -4.91 -30.25
N PRO A 193 -35.01 -4.12 -29.43
CA PRO A 193 -34.53 -3.64 -28.13
C PRO A 193 -34.52 -4.76 -27.06
N PRO A 194 -33.70 -4.64 -26.00
CA PRO A 194 -33.57 -5.67 -24.96
C PRO A 194 -34.75 -5.62 -23.96
N GLU A 195 -35.40 -6.77 -23.74
CA GLU A 195 -36.36 -6.94 -22.65
C GLU A 195 -35.61 -7.13 -21.32
N LEU A 196 -35.81 -6.17 -20.42
CA LEU A 196 -35.64 -6.34 -18.98
C LEU A 196 -36.93 -6.94 -18.44
N LEU A 197 -36.90 -8.16 -17.91
CA LEU A 197 -37.82 -8.54 -16.83
C LEU A 197 -37.11 -9.48 -15.85
N SER A 198 -36.93 -8.93 -14.66
CA SER A 198 -36.74 -9.62 -13.39
C SER A 198 -37.92 -10.55 -13.08
N VAL A 199 -37.63 -11.76 -12.60
CA VAL A 199 -38.38 -12.49 -11.56
C VAL A 199 -37.47 -13.63 -11.10
N SER A 200 -36.81 -13.50 -9.96
CA SER A 200 -37.32 -13.83 -8.63
C SER A 200 -37.37 -15.35 -8.36
N SER A 201 -36.59 -15.72 -7.34
CA SER A 201 -37.01 -16.55 -6.21
C SER A 201 -36.57 -18.03 -6.18
N VAL A 202 -35.97 -18.36 -5.03
CA VAL A 202 -36.05 -19.64 -4.27
C VAL A 202 -35.24 -20.81 -4.84
N SER A 203 -34.38 -21.55 -4.12
CA SER A 203 -33.72 -21.49 -2.80
C SER A 203 -32.69 -22.65 -2.77
N PRO A 204 -31.79 -22.71 -1.76
CA PRO A 204 -30.68 -23.66 -1.67
C PRO A 204 -31.04 -24.93 -0.88
N GLU A 205 -30.30 -26.01 -1.12
CA GLU A 205 -29.94 -27.14 -0.23
C GLU A 205 -29.39 -28.25 -1.16
N LEU A 206 -28.26 -28.92 -0.93
CA LEU A 206 -28.00 -29.86 0.16
C LEU A 206 -26.48 -30.16 0.26
N SER A 207 -25.99 -30.30 1.50
CA SER A 207 -24.99 -31.26 2.03
C SER A 207 -23.75 -31.61 1.16
N GLY A 208 -22.50 -31.44 1.62
CA GLY A 208 -21.96 -31.92 2.89
C GLY A 208 -21.45 -33.36 2.74
N LEU A 209 -20.12 -33.57 2.88
CA LEU A 209 -19.34 -34.78 3.24
C LEU A 209 -17.92 -34.61 2.64
N THR A 210 -16.93 -34.09 3.36
CA THR A 210 -15.97 -34.77 4.27
C THR A 210 -15.47 -36.14 3.81
N GLU A 211 -14.12 -36.21 3.78
CA GLU A 211 -13.22 -37.36 3.99
C GLU A 211 -12.34 -37.72 2.80
N LEU A 212 -11.06 -37.30 2.86
CA LEU A 212 -9.94 -38.04 2.29
C LEU A 212 -8.67 -37.77 3.12
N THR A 213 -8.41 -38.67 4.07
CA THR A 213 -7.08 -38.96 4.59
C THR A 213 -6.88 -40.47 4.49
N SER A 214 -5.98 -40.90 3.62
CA SER A 214 -5.23 -42.15 3.73
C SER A 214 -3.86 -41.95 3.14
#